data_AF-A0A412KTT4-F1
#
_entry.id   AF-A0A412KTT4-F1
#
_cell.length_a   1.000
_cell.length_b   1.000
_cell.length_c   1.000
_cell.angle_alpha   90.00
_cell.angle_beta   90.00
_cell.angle_gamma   90.00
#
_symmetry.space_group_name_H-M   'P 1'
#
loop_
_entity.id
_entity.type
_entity.pdbx_description
1 polymer ?
#
loop_
_entity_poly.entity_id
_entity_poly.type
_entity_poly.pdbx_seq_one_letter_code
_entity_poly.pdbx_strand_id
1 'polypeptide(L)'
;MPKYEWGKIAREYIEGVVTEKGDIEYPSLNDLVAKYGFSLSTVGRQCSRGQWPVKRERFANKVGKKRESKKAETLSDESARYDLECFNISREGIEKAKAMLAQASRPSDLATLARALKDLQAVAKTAIGETGAGGDGLTIEVKLDED
;
A
#
# COMPACT_ATOMS: atom_id res chain seq x y z
N MET A 1 34.21 28.09 -12.28
CA MET A 1 33.26 27.12 -11.69
C MET A 1 32.93 27.53 -10.27
N PRO A 2 31.68 27.40 -9.79
CA PRO A 2 31.37 27.64 -8.39
C PRO A 2 32.18 26.69 -7.50
N LYS A 3 32.67 27.18 -6.36
CA LYS A 3 33.47 26.42 -5.39
C LYS A 3 32.74 25.18 -4.83
N TYR A 4 31.41 25.18 -4.89
CA TYR A 4 30.56 24.10 -4.40
C TYR A 4 29.42 23.82 -5.39
N GLU A 5 29.11 22.54 -5.57
CA GLU A 5 27.99 22.04 -6.36
C GLU A 5 26.67 22.16 -5.58
N TRP A 6 26.17 23.38 -5.42
CA TRP A 6 24.98 23.68 -4.62
C TRP A 6 23.73 22.89 -5.03
N GLY A 7 23.59 22.54 -6.32
CA GLY A 7 22.49 21.71 -6.81
C GLY A 7 22.54 20.26 -6.31
N LYS A 8 23.74 19.70 -6.13
CA LYS A 8 23.91 18.37 -5.52
C LYS A 8 23.63 18.42 -4.02
N ILE A 9 24.20 19.41 -3.34
CA ILE A 9 24.03 19.60 -1.89
C ILE A 9 22.55 19.80 -1.53
N ALA A 10 21.83 20.62 -2.31
CA ALA A 10 20.40 20.83 -2.12
C ALA A 10 19.59 19.53 -2.29
N ARG A 11 19.91 18.71 -3.30
CA ARG A 11 19.24 17.41 -3.50
C ARG A 11 19.49 16.47 -2.33
N GLU A 12 20.72 16.35 -1.84
CA GLU A 12 21.01 15.50 -0.68
C GLU A 12 20.22 15.94 0.56
N TYR A 13 20.05 17.25 0.77
CA TYR A 13 19.20 17.75 1.85
C TYR A 13 17.72 17.46 1.62
N ILE A 14 17.20 17.75 0.41
CA ILE A 14 15.77 17.71 0.08
C ILE A 14 15.26 16.27 -0.08
N GLU A 15 16.02 15.45 -0.79
CA GLU A 15 15.63 14.10 -1.20
C GLU A 15 16.20 13.02 -0.27
N GLY A 16 17.21 13.36 0.54
CA GLY A 16 17.94 12.43 1.39
C GLY A 16 19.04 11.69 0.62
N VAL A 17 19.80 10.87 1.34
CA VAL A 17 20.88 10.03 0.81
C VAL A 17 20.58 8.58 1.15
N VAL A 18 20.73 7.69 0.17
CA VAL A 18 20.59 6.25 0.39
C VAL A 18 21.84 5.76 1.09
N THR A 19 21.67 5.21 2.29
CA THR A 19 22.72 4.58 3.09
C THR A 19 23.05 3.19 2.52
N GLU A 20 24.17 2.60 2.95
CA GLU A 20 24.58 1.24 2.54
C GLU A 20 23.53 0.17 2.88
N LYS A 21 22.67 0.43 3.87
CA LYS A 21 21.58 -0.45 4.29
C LYS A 21 20.31 -0.30 3.43
N GLY A 22 20.32 0.63 2.47
CA GLY A 22 19.16 0.94 1.64
C GLY A 22 18.18 1.94 2.26
N ASP A 23 18.42 2.40 3.48
CA ASP A 23 17.59 3.40 4.15
C ASP A 23 17.88 4.82 3.62
N ILE A 24 16.84 5.66 3.55
CA ILE A 24 16.98 7.07 3.18
C ILE A 24 17.24 7.89 4.45
N GLU A 25 18.42 8.48 4.54
CA GLU A 25 18.80 9.39 5.61
C GLU A 25 18.73 10.84 5.15
N TYR A 26 18.20 11.70 6.01
CA TYR A 26 17.95 13.11 5.71
C TYR A 26 18.98 13.99 6.43
N PRO A 27 20.08 14.39 5.77
CA PRO A 27 21.16 15.10 6.43
C PRO A 27 20.70 16.45 6.99
N SER A 28 21.25 16.83 8.13
CA SER A 28 21.17 18.17 8.69
C SER A 28 22.14 19.13 7.99
N LEU A 29 22.03 20.43 8.25
CA LEU A 29 23.00 21.39 7.72
C LEU A 29 24.41 21.15 8.28
N ASN A 30 24.53 20.63 9.52
CA ASN A 30 25.82 20.28 10.11
C ASN A 30 26.46 19.07 9.42
N ASP A 31 25.66 18.09 9.01
CA ASP A 31 26.16 16.92 8.27
C ASP A 31 26.68 17.33 6.90
N LEU A 32 26.00 18.29 6.25
CA LEU A 32 26.47 18.85 4.99
C LEU A 32 27.75 19.68 5.16
N VAL A 33 27.88 20.44 6.26
CA VAL A 33 29.12 21.16 6.63
C VAL A 33 30.28 20.17 6.82
N ALA A 34 30.06 19.10 7.59
CA ALA A 34 31.06 18.07 7.82
C ALA A 34 31.48 17.37 6.51
N LYS A 35 30.52 17.10 5.61
CA LYS A 35 30.76 16.41 4.34
C LYS A 35 31.48 17.26 3.29
N TYR A 36 31.18 18.55 3.21
CA TYR A 36 31.64 19.42 2.11
C TYR A 36 32.60 20.54 2.52
N GLY A 37 32.83 20.74 3.82
CA GLY A 37 33.85 21.65 4.35
C GLY A 37 33.53 23.15 4.21
N PHE A 38 32.26 23.52 3.97
CA PHE A 38 31.83 24.93 4.00
C PHE A 38 31.35 25.35 5.39
N SER A 39 31.30 26.66 5.67
CA SER A 39 30.77 27.16 6.94
C SER A 39 29.24 27.04 7.04
N LEU A 40 28.73 26.88 8.26
CA LEU A 40 27.29 26.82 8.54
C LEU A 40 26.54 28.05 8.04
N SER A 41 27.13 29.25 8.16
CA SER A 41 26.55 30.49 7.64
C SER A 41 26.39 30.48 6.12
N THR A 42 27.34 29.89 5.40
CA THR A 42 27.31 29.81 3.93
C THR A 42 26.17 28.92 3.46
N VAL A 43 26.05 27.71 4.02
CA VAL A 43 24.97 26.79 3.68
C VAL A 43 23.61 27.28 4.19
N GLY A 44 23.57 27.94 5.35
CA GLY A 44 22.35 28.56 5.87
C GLY A 44 21.78 29.59 4.88
N ARG A 45 22.61 30.48 4.34
CA ARG A 45 22.18 31.46 3.32
C ARG A 45 21.67 30.78 2.05
N GLN A 46 22.32 29.71 1.59
CA GLN A 46 21.89 28.96 0.42
C GLN A 46 20.59 28.19 0.67
N CYS A 47 20.45 27.60 1.85
CA CYS A 47 19.27 26.88 2.31
C CYS A 47 18.04 27.78 2.36
N SER A 48 18.16 28.96 2.98
CA SER A 48 17.08 29.95 3.03
C SER A 48 16.71 30.48 1.64
N ARG A 49 17.70 30.89 0.83
CA ARG A 49 17.46 31.38 -0.55
C ARG A 49 16.83 30.32 -1.45
N GLY A 50 17.25 29.07 -1.30
CA GLY A 50 16.76 27.95 -2.07
C GLY A 50 15.47 27.33 -1.52
N GLN A 51 14.99 27.81 -0.36
CA GLN A 51 13.84 27.29 0.37
C GLN A 51 13.91 25.77 0.59
N TRP A 52 15.09 25.27 0.96
CA TRP A 52 15.30 23.82 1.06
C TRP A 52 14.37 23.11 2.06
N PRO A 53 14.02 23.68 3.22
CA PRO A 53 13.07 23.05 4.14
C PRO A 53 11.69 22.86 3.51
N VAL A 54 11.17 23.89 2.82
CA VAL A 54 9.88 23.84 2.11
C VAL A 54 9.93 22.80 0.98
N LYS A 55 11.04 22.73 0.24
CA LYS A 55 11.22 21.74 -0.82
C LYS A 55 11.32 20.32 -0.26
N ARG A 56 12.01 20.12 0.87
CA ARG A 56 12.07 18.83 1.60
C ARG A 56 10.67 18.40 2.01
N GLU A 57 9.90 19.28 2.63
CA GLU A 57 8.54 18.98 3.05
C GLU A 57 7.64 18.59 1.85
N ARG A 58 7.68 19.37 0.78
CA ARG A 58 6.95 19.06 -0.47
C ARG A 58 7.38 17.73 -1.07
N PHE A 59 8.68 17.43 -1.05
CA PHE A 59 9.22 16.16 -1.54
C PHE A 59 8.75 14.99 -0.68
N ALA A 60 8.87 15.10 0.65
CA ALA A 60 8.41 14.09 1.60
C ALA A 60 6.91 13.80 1.43
N ASN A 61 6.09 14.85 1.29
CA ASN A 61 4.65 14.71 1.03
C ASN A 61 4.37 14.03 -0.32
N LYS A 62 5.11 14.39 -1.38
CA LYS A 62 4.97 13.76 -2.70
C LYS A 62 5.35 12.28 -2.66
N VAL A 63 6.46 11.94 -2.00
CA VAL A 63 6.91 10.55 -1.84
C VAL A 63 5.93 9.76 -0.99
N GLY A 64 5.43 10.34 0.10
CA GLY A 64 4.39 9.75 0.96
C GLY A 64 3.14 9.39 0.16
N LYS A 65 2.56 10.37 -0.55
CA LYS A 65 1.38 10.15 -1.42
C LYS A 65 1.61 9.08 -2.48
N LYS A 66 2.78 9.08 -3.12
CA LYS A 66 3.10 8.08 -4.15
C LYS A 66 3.27 6.67 -3.55
N ARG A 67 3.87 6.55 -2.37
CA ARG A 67 3.99 5.27 -1.65
C ARG A 67 2.63 4.74 -1.24
N GLU A 68 1.79 5.60 -0.69
CA GLU A 68 0.42 5.25 -0.30
C GLU A 68 -0.41 4.79 -1.50
N SER A 69 -0.41 5.57 -2.59
CA SER A 69 -1.10 5.19 -3.83
C SER A 69 -0.61 3.87 -4.39
N LYS A 70 0.72 3.64 -4.47
CA LYS A 70 1.27 2.37 -4.95
C LYS A 70 0.92 1.21 -4.02
N LYS A 71 0.91 1.43 -2.71
CA LYS A 71 0.51 0.42 -1.72
C LYS A 71 -0.97 0.06 -1.88
N ALA A 72 -1.83 1.06 -2.07
CA ALA A 72 -3.26 0.84 -2.31
C ALA A 72 -3.52 0.08 -3.61
N GLU A 73 -2.84 0.45 -4.70
CA GLU A 73 -2.92 -0.25 -5.99
C GLU A 73 -2.44 -1.70 -5.88
N THR A 74 -1.27 -1.92 -5.27
CA THR A 74 -0.71 -3.27 -5.07
C THR A 74 -1.64 -4.14 -4.21
N LEU A 75 -2.16 -3.57 -3.12
CA LEU A 75 -3.10 -4.28 -2.25
C LEU A 75 -4.40 -4.60 -2.99
N SER A 76 -4.94 -3.66 -3.77
CA SER A 76 -6.14 -3.88 -4.58
C SER A 76 -5.94 -4.99 -5.60
N ASP A 77 -4.80 -5.00 -6.29
CA ASP A 77 -4.47 -6.03 -7.27
C ASP A 77 -4.26 -7.41 -6.61
N GLU A 78 -3.57 -7.45 -5.47
CA GLU A 78 -3.36 -8.68 -4.70
C GLU A 78 -4.69 -9.21 -4.15
N SER A 79 -5.57 -8.34 -3.63
CA SER A 79 -6.91 -8.71 -3.19
C SER A 79 -7.74 -9.27 -4.34
N ALA A 80 -7.78 -8.60 -5.49
CA ALA A 80 -8.52 -9.08 -6.65
C ALA A 80 -8.01 -10.45 -7.15
N ARG A 81 -6.69 -10.67 -7.12
CA ARG A 81 -6.09 -11.97 -7.45
C ARG A 81 -6.47 -13.05 -6.44
N TYR A 82 -6.42 -12.73 -5.16
CA TYR A 82 -6.78 -13.66 -4.09
C TYR A 82 -8.26 -14.05 -4.14
N ASP A 83 -9.14 -13.08 -4.40
CA ASP A 83 -10.57 -13.33 -4.59
C ASP A 83 -10.82 -14.24 -5.80
N LEU A 84 -10.16 -13.97 -6.93
CA LEU A 84 -10.24 -14.83 -8.11
C LEU A 84 -9.74 -16.26 -7.81
N GLU A 85 -8.66 -16.41 -7.04
CA GLU A 85 -8.15 -17.72 -6.61
C GLU A 85 -9.17 -18.45 -5.74
N CYS A 86 -9.74 -17.78 -4.72
CA CYS A 86 -10.79 -18.34 -3.87
C CYS A 86 -12.01 -18.77 -4.69
N PHE A 87 -12.44 -17.95 -5.64
CA PHE A 87 -13.54 -18.29 -6.55
C PHE A 87 -13.23 -19.55 -7.37
N ASN A 88 -12.03 -19.64 -7.95
CA ASN A 88 -11.62 -20.79 -8.74
C ASN A 88 -11.54 -22.08 -7.89
N ILE A 89 -10.96 -22.00 -6.68
CA ILE A 89 -10.89 -23.12 -5.74
C ILE A 89 -12.30 -23.57 -5.36
N SER A 90 -13.21 -22.64 -5.03
CA SER A 90 -14.59 -22.97 -4.71
C SER A 90 -15.30 -23.65 -5.88
N ARG A 91 -15.11 -23.18 -7.11
CA ARG A 91 -15.68 -23.79 -8.31
C ARG A 91 -15.17 -25.22 -8.50
N GLU A 92 -13.87 -25.45 -8.37
CA GLU A 92 -13.29 -26.81 -8.44
C GLU A 92 -13.80 -27.72 -7.32
N GLY A 93 -13.93 -27.20 -6.10
CA GLY A 93 -14.50 -27.91 -4.97
C GLY A 93 -15.95 -28.32 -5.23
N ILE A 94 -16.75 -27.43 -5.84
CA ILE A 94 -18.14 -27.70 -6.20
C ILE A 94 -18.21 -28.83 -7.23
N GLU A 95 -17.35 -28.82 -8.26
CA GLU A 95 -17.32 -29.90 -9.26
C GLU A 95 -16.91 -31.25 -8.65
N LYS A 96 -15.91 -31.25 -7.75
CA LYS A 96 -15.54 -32.46 -6.99
C LYS A 96 -16.70 -32.97 -6.12
N ALA A 97 -17.36 -32.08 -5.39
CA ALA A 97 -18.49 -32.43 -4.55
C ALA A 97 -19.67 -32.97 -5.36
N LYS A 98 -19.96 -32.42 -6.55
CA LYS A 98 -20.94 -32.96 -7.49
C LYS A 98 -20.60 -34.37 -7.95
N ALA A 99 -19.34 -34.62 -8.33
CA ALA A 99 -18.90 -35.95 -8.74
C ALA A 99 -19.05 -37.00 -7.62
N MET A 100 -18.73 -36.61 -6.37
CA MET A 100 -18.93 -37.47 -5.19
C MET A 100 -20.42 -37.67 -4.87
N LEU A 101 -21.25 -36.63 -5.06
CA LEU A 101 -22.69 -36.71 -4.82
C LEU A 101 -23.37 -37.69 -5.78
N ALA A 102 -22.92 -37.75 -7.03
CA ALA A 102 -23.41 -38.71 -8.02
C ALA A 102 -23.12 -40.18 -7.63
N GLN A 103 -22.14 -40.42 -6.76
CA GLN A 103 -21.77 -41.76 -6.28
C GLN A 103 -22.24 -42.03 -4.84
N ALA A 104 -22.89 -41.05 -4.20
CA ALA A 104 -23.32 -41.16 -2.81
C ALA A 104 -24.47 -42.18 -2.69
N SER A 105 -24.29 -43.15 -1.81
CA SER A 105 -25.25 -44.24 -1.57
C SER A 105 -25.87 -44.21 -0.18
N ARG A 106 -25.31 -43.43 0.75
CA ARG A 106 -25.84 -43.27 2.12
C ARG A 106 -26.39 -41.85 2.33
N PRO A 107 -27.52 -41.70 3.04
CA PRO A 107 -28.05 -40.38 3.40
C PRO A 107 -27.06 -39.46 4.13
N SER A 108 -26.15 -40.03 4.94
CA SER A 108 -25.09 -39.28 5.61
C SER A 108 -24.10 -38.62 4.64
N ASP A 109 -23.75 -39.31 3.55
CA ASP A 109 -22.82 -38.80 2.54
C ASP A 109 -23.46 -37.62 1.78
N LEU A 110 -24.77 -37.70 1.51
CA LEU A 110 -25.55 -36.63 0.91
C LEU A 110 -25.56 -35.37 1.78
N ALA A 111 -25.79 -35.52 3.09
CA ALA A 111 -25.83 -34.40 4.03
C ALA A 111 -24.46 -33.69 4.14
N THR A 112 -23.37 -34.46 4.24
CA THR A 112 -22.01 -33.92 4.29
C THR A 112 -21.63 -33.18 3.02
N LEU A 113 -21.92 -33.76 1.85
CA LEU A 113 -21.61 -33.13 0.56
C LEU A 113 -22.48 -31.88 0.30
N ALA A 114 -23.76 -31.90 0.70
CA ALA A 114 -24.63 -30.73 0.61
C ALA A 114 -24.12 -29.57 1.50
N ARG A 115 -23.58 -29.88 2.69
CA ARG A 115 -22.94 -28.89 3.55
C ARG A 115 -21.69 -28.31 2.90
N ALA A 116 -20.81 -29.15 2.38
CA ALA A 116 -19.60 -28.72 1.69
C ALA A 116 -19.92 -27.82 0.49
N LEU A 117 -20.92 -28.17 -0.32
CA LEU A 117 -21.39 -27.33 -1.43
C LEU A 117 -21.87 -25.95 -0.98
N LYS A 118 -22.64 -25.89 0.12
CA LYS A 118 -23.12 -24.62 0.69
C LYS A 118 -21.96 -23.73 1.13
N ASP A 119 -20.96 -24.31 1.80
CA ASP A 119 -19.80 -23.56 2.31
C ASP A 119 -18.91 -23.07 1.14
N LEU A 120 -18.67 -23.90 0.12
CA LEU A 120 -17.93 -23.51 -1.09
C LEU A 120 -18.65 -22.42 -1.89
N GLN A 121 -19.99 -22.51 -2.00
CA GLN A 121 -20.81 -21.48 -2.64
C GLN A 121 -20.74 -20.16 -1.87
N ALA A 122 -20.72 -20.19 -0.54
CA ALA A 122 -20.58 -18.99 0.28
C ALA A 122 -19.23 -18.31 0.03
N VAL A 123 -18.13 -19.08 -0.02
CA VAL A 123 -16.80 -18.56 -0.36
C VAL A 123 -16.79 -17.94 -1.76
N ALA A 124 -17.40 -18.61 -2.75
CA ALA A 124 -17.48 -18.07 -4.11
C ALA A 124 -18.26 -16.75 -4.17
N LYS A 125 -19.36 -16.62 -3.43
CA LYS A 125 -20.16 -15.39 -3.35
C LYS A 125 -19.41 -14.23 -2.71
N THR A 126 -18.70 -14.50 -1.61
CA THR A 126 -17.85 -13.49 -0.97
C THR A 126 -16.76 -13.00 -1.92
N ALA A 127 -16.10 -13.91 -2.62
CA ALA A 127 -15.04 -13.58 -3.57
C ALA A 127 -15.51 -12.72 -4.77
N ILE A 128 -16.78 -12.83 -5.19
CA ILE A 128 -17.33 -11.99 -6.26
C ILE A 128 -17.96 -10.69 -5.75
N GLY A 129 -17.87 -10.41 -4.44
CA GLY A 129 -18.46 -9.23 -3.80
C GLY A 129 -19.96 -9.36 -3.53
N GLU A 130 -20.55 -10.55 -3.68
CA GLU A 130 -21.92 -10.85 -3.25
C GLU A 130 -21.95 -11.18 -1.76
N THR A 131 -21.62 -10.22 -0.90
CA THR A 131 -21.97 -10.33 0.52
C THR A 131 -23.45 -10.05 0.67
N GLY A 132 -24.23 -11.10 0.97
CA GLY A 132 -25.57 -10.93 1.53
C GLY A 132 -25.48 -10.06 2.78
N ALA A 133 -26.20 -8.93 2.76
CA ALA A 133 -26.55 -8.05 3.87
C ALA A 133 -25.80 -8.28 5.20
N GLY A 134 -24.77 -7.46 5.45
CA GLY A 134 -24.21 -7.27 6.79
C GLY A 134 -22.68 -7.18 6.81
N GLY A 135 -22.15 -5.96 6.81
CA GLY A 135 -20.73 -5.70 7.10
C GLY A 135 -20.16 -4.51 6.34
N ASP A 136 -20.34 -3.32 6.91
CA ASP A 136 -19.61 -2.07 6.65
C ASP A 136 -19.54 -1.55 5.22
N GLY A 137 -20.69 -1.02 4.76
CA GLY A 137 -20.62 0.21 3.98
C GLY A 137 -20.00 1.30 4.86
N LEU A 138 -18.91 1.91 4.38
CA LEU A 138 -18.29 3.06 5.03
C LEU A 138 -19.33 4.18 5.18
N THR A 139 -19.92 4.33 6.38
CA THR A 139 -20.76 5.50 6.69
C THR A 139 -19.82 6.67 6.97
N ILE A 140 -19.60 7.51 5.95
CA ILE A 140 -18.91 8.78 6.13
C ILE A 140 -19.95 9.77 6.69
N GLU A 141 -19.94 9.99 8.01
CA GLU A 141 -20.64 11.13 8.60
C GLU A 141 -19.88 12.42 8.24
N VAL A 142 -20.39 13.16 7.26
CA VAL A 142 -19.95 14.53 7.01
C VAL A 142 -20.68 15.44 8.00
N LYS A 143 -19.98 15.91 9.03
CA LYS A 143 -20.44 17.06 9.81
C LYS A 143 -20.21 18.32 8.99
N LEU A 144 -21.30 18.95 8.57
CA LEU A 144 -21.28 20.32 8.11
C LEU A 144 -21.30 21.21 9.35
N ASP A 145 -20.17 21.86 9.64
CA ASP A 145 -20.16 22.96 10.58
C ASP A 145 -20.87 24.14 9.89
N GLU A 146 -22.05 24.52 10.39
CA GLU A 146 -22.71 25.77 10.02
C GLU A 146 -22.11 26.90 10.87
N ASP A 147 -21.64 27.94 10.19
CA ASP A 147 -21.14 29.22 10.75
C ASP A 147 -22.22 29.99 11.54
#